data_AF-A0A7R9DJ24-F1
#
_entry.id   AF-A0A7R9DJ24-F1
#
_cell.length_a   1.000
_cell.length_b   1.000
_cell.length_c   1.000
_cell.angle_alpha   90.00
_cell.angle_beta   90.00
_cell.angle_gamma   90.00
#
_symmetry.space_group_name_H-M   'P 1'
#
loop_
_entity.id
_entity.type
_entity.pdbx_description
1 polymer ?
#
loop_
_entity_poly.entity_id
_entity_poly.type
_entity_poly.pdbx_seq_one_letter_code
_entity_poly.pdbx_strand_id
1 'polypeptide(L)'
;TPVCDPPCENGASCAAGNTCHCEEGTSGTRCEKRKCEYQPHQEPYTRGFRRLVSRRFQTKCDPWGWKTCVHTQPEYRTVYKTFYRTVYKCTNTPAVTTQPGH
;
A
#
# COMPACT_ATOMS: atom_id res chain seq x y z
N THR A 1 42.35 11.31 8.49
CA THR A 1 41.40 10.20 8.66
C THR A 1 41.54 9.25 7.49
N PRO A 2 41.33 7.93 7.68
CA PRO A 2 41.28 6.99 6.57
C PRO A 2 40.13 7.38 5.63
N VAL A 3 40.33 7.24 4.33
CA VAL A 3 39.28 7.44 3.32
C VAL A 3 39.01 6.10 2.68
N CYS A 4 37.75 5.66 2.74
CA CYS A 4 37.32 4.42 2.10
C CYS A 4 36.96 4.74 0.66
N ASP A 5 37.31 3.84 -0.25
CA ASP A 5 36.92 3.92 -1.65
C ASP A 5 36.25 2.59 -2.07
N PRO A 6 34.95 2.60 -2.41
CA PRO A 6 34.02 3.75 -2.37
C PRO A 6 33.70 4.25 -0.95
N PRO A 7 33.26 5.51 -0.78
CA PRO A 7 33.03 6.12 0.53
C PRO A 7 31.93 5.40 1.31
N CYS A 8 32.03 5.42 2.64
CA CYS A 8 30.97 4.93 3.53
C CYS A 8 29.72 5.84 3.42
N GLU A 9 28.53 5.26 3.59
CA GLU A 9 27.25 5.97 3.46
C GLU A 9 26.64 6.27 4.83
N ASN A 10 25.58 7.08 4.84
CA ASN A 10 24.77 7.38 6.03
C ASN A 10 25.55 7.92 7.25
N GLY A 11 26.64 8.65 7.01
CA GLY A 11 27.44 9.29 8.08
C GLY A 11 28.45 8.36 8.74
N ALA A 12 28.61 7.13 8.24
CA ALA A 12 29.58 6.17 8.76
C ALA A 12 31.03 6.62 8.59
N SER A 13 31.89 6.21 9.53
CA SER A 13 33.31 6.53 9.52
C SER A 13 34.14 5.41 8.87
N CYS A 14 35.23 5.77 8.20
CA CYS A 14 36.13 4.80 7.57
C CYS A 14 37.30 4.44 8.50
N ALA A 15 37.55 3.14 8.67
CA ALA A 15 38.68 2.57 9.39
C ALA A 15 39.77 2.04 8.43
N ALA A 16 40.92 1.67 8.98
CA ALA A 16 42.00 1.05 8.21
C ALA A 16 41.52 -0.26 7.53
N GLY A 17 42.02 -0.55 6.34
CA GLY A 17 41.61 -1.73 5.57
C GLY A 17 40.27 -1.58 4.84
N ASN A 18 39.89 -0.35 4.46
CA ASN A 18 38.68 -0.05 3.68
C ASN A 18 37.38 -0.58 4.31
N THR A 19 37.31 -0.53 5.65
CA THR A 19 36.19 -1.05 6.44
C THR A 19 35.40 0.10 7.04
N CYS A 20 34.07 0.09 6.85
CA CYS A 20 33.19 1.13 7.37
C CYS A 20 32.68 0.77 8.78
N HIS A 21 32.75 1.73 9.70
CA HIS A 21 32.07 1.66 11.00
C HIS A 21 30.72 2.36 10.91
N CYS A 22 29.67 1.56 10.92
CA CYS A 22 28.29 1.99 10.79
C CYS A 22 27.77 2.64 12.08
N GLU A 23 27.12 3.79 11.93
CA GLU A 23 26.35 4.42 12.99
C GLU A 23 25.14 3.58 13.39
N GLU A 24 24.63 3.80 14.59
CA GLU A 24 23.46 3.07 15.09
C GLU A 24 22.28 3.20 14.11
N GLY A 25 21.63 2.07 13.82
CA GLY A 25 20.56 2.06 12.84
C GLY A 25 21.02 2.01 11.38
N THR A 26 22.31 1.78 11.10
CA THR A 26 22.79 1.50 9.75
C THR A 26 23.53 0.16 9.68
N SER A 27 23.58 -0.44 8.49
CA SER A 27 24.17 -1.75 8.26
C SER A 27 24.52 -1.93 6.78
N GLY A 28 25.31 -2.96 6.47
CA GLY A 28 25.86 -3.18 5.13
C GLY A 28 27.36 -2.94 5.11
N THR A 29 28.01 -3.28 4.00
CA THR A 29 29.47 -3.17 3.87
C THR A 29 29.94 -1.72 3.86
N ARG A 30 29.07 -0.83 3.38
CA ARG A 30 29.28 0.61 3.35
C ARG A 30 28.24 1.35 4.20
N CYS A 31 27.55 0.64 5.09
CA CYS A 31 26.48 1.17 5.92
C CYS A 31 25.30 1.74 5.11
N GLU A 32 25.07 1.20 3.91
CA GLU A 32 24.08 1.68 2.95
C GLU A 32 22.62 1.40 3.39
N LYS A 33 22.40 0.39 4.25
CA LYS A 33 21.07 -0.04 4.70
C LYS A 33 20.72 0.64 6.03
N ARG A 34 19.68 1.46 6.05
CA ARG A 34 19.10 1.98 7.30
C ARG A 34 18.14 0.96 7.93
N LYS A 35 18.23 0.77 9.24
CA LYS A 35 17.18 0.15 10.03
C LYS A 35 15.99 1.12 9.99
N CYS A 36 14.83 0.59 9.66
CA CYS A 36 13.59 1.33 9.72
C CYS A 36 12.59 0.59 10.60
N GLU A 37 11.69 1.36 11.17
CA GLU A 37 10.55 0.82 11.88
C GLU A 37 9.43 0.52 10.88
N TYR A 38 8.87 -0.68 10.95
CA TYR A 38 7.72 -1.06 10.14
C TYR A 38 6.44 -0.61 10.84
N GLN A 39 5.85 0.46 10.32
CA GLN A 39 4.61 1.02 10.86
C GLN A 39 3.39 0.48 10.09
N PRO A 40 2.29 0.13 10.78
CA PRO A 40 1.05 -0.29 10.14
C PRO A 40 0.41 0.91 9.42
N HIS A 41 0.09 0.72 8.15
CA HIS A 41 -0.52 1.73 7.31
C HIS A 41 -1.76 1.17 6.61
N GLN A 42 -2.84 1.94 6.57
CA GLN A 42 -4.08 1.54 5.90
C GLN A 42 -3.99 1.86 4.41
N GLU A 43 -3.92 0.83 3.57
CA GLU A 43 -3.98 0.99 2.12
C GLU A 43 -5.36 0.67 1.56
N PRO A 44 -5.93 1.56 0.72
CA PRO A 44 -7.16 1.27 0.01
C PRO A 44 -6.92 0.26 -1.12
N TYR A 45 -7.86 -0.65 -1.32
CA TYR A 45 -7.94 -1.55 -2.47
C TYR A 45 -9.38 -1.72 -2.95
N THR A 46 -9.55 -1.98 -4.25
CA THR A 46 -10.89 -2.10 -4.86
C THR A 46 -11.30 -3.56 -4.99
N ARG A 47 -12.52 -3.89 -4.55
CA ARG A 47 -13.11 -5.23 -4.67
C ARG A 47 -14.48 -5.18 -5.35
N GLY A 48 -14.69 -6.07 -6.32
CA GLY A 48 -15.96 -6.21 -7.05
C GLY A 48 -16.89 -7.23 -6.39
N PHE A 49 -18.19 -6.94 -6.36
CA PHE A 49 -19.24 -7.83 -5.87
C PHE A 49 -20.39 -7.88 -6.87
N ARG A 50 -21.03 -9.05 -7.00
CA ARG A 50 -22.26 -9.16 -7.77
C ARG A 50 -23.42 -8.60 -6.96
N ARG A 51 -24.05 -7.56 -7.49
CA ARG A 51 -25.30 -7.01 -6.97
C ARG A 51 -26.43 -7.43 -7.89
N LEU A 52 -27.46 -8.03 -7.31
CA LEU A 52 -28.70 -8.25 -8.02
C LEU A 52 -29.41 -6.90 -8.19
N VAL A 53 -29.65 -6.51 -9.44
CA VAL A 53 -30.41 -5.32 -9.79
C VAL A 53 -31.64 -5.70 -10.60
N SER A 54 -32.65 -4.86 -10.52
CA SER A 54 -33.93 -5.06 -11.18
C SER A 54 -33.98 -4.22 -12.45
N ARG A 55 -33.85 -4.85 -13.62
CA ARG A 55 -33.85 -4.17 -14.92
C ARG A 55 -35.27 -4.15 -15.48
N ARG A 56 -35.84 -2.95 -15.65
CA ARG A 56 -37.11 -2.77 -16.34
C ARG A 56 -36.89 -2.66 -17.84
N PHE A 57 -37.68 -3.37 -18.62
CA PHE A 57 -37.67 -3.30 -20.08
C PHE A 57 -39.09 -3.31 -20.62
N GLN A 58 -39.32 -2.69 -21.77
CA GLN A 58 -40.61 -2.71 -22.44
C GLN A 58 -40.68 -3.87 -23.41
N THR A 59 -41.78 -4.60 -23.41
CA THR A 59 -42.07 -5.64 -24.40
C THR A 59 -43.54 -5.59 -24.80
N LYS A 60 -43.90 -6.22 -25.91
CA LYS A 60 -45.29 -6.28 -26.39
C LYS A 60 -46.06 -7.31 -25.57
N CYS A 61 -47.22 -6.92 -25.05
CA CYS A 61 -48.12 -7.78 -24.28
C CYS A 61 -49.45 -8.07 -24.94
N ASP A 62 -49.76 -7.37 -26.04
CA ASP A 62 -51.05 -7.47 -26.70
C ASP A 62 -50.88 -8.23 -28.03
N PRO A 63 -51.81 -9.13 -28.39
CA PRO A 63 -51.72 -9.93 -29.62
C PRO A 63 -51.59 -9.10 -30.91
N TRP A 64 -52.06 -7.85 -30.90
CA TRP A 64 -52.01 -6.95 -32.06
C TRP A 64 -50.75 -6.05 -32.08
N GLY A 65 -49.85 -6.17 -31.10
CA GLY A 65 -48.55 -5.49 -31.11
C GLY A 65 -48.58 -3.97 -30.87
N TRP A 66 -49.74 -3.37 -30.62
CA TRP A 66 -49.87 -1.93 -30.33
C TRP A 66 -49.61 -1.54 -28.87
N LYS A 67 -49.86 -2.43 -27.90
CA LYS A 67 -49.58 -2.15 -26.47
C LYS A 67 -48.22 -2.69 -26.05
N THR A 68 -47.53 -1.93 -25.19
CA THR A 68 -46.29 -2.32 -24.53
C THR A 68 -46.49 -2.39 -23.03
N CYS A 69 -46.03 -3.47 -22.40
CA CYS A 69 -45.95 -3.61 -20.95
C CYS A 69 -44.50 -3.43 -20.47
N VAL A 70 -44.35 -3.09 -19.20
CA VAL A 70 -43.04 -3.07 -18.54
C VAL A 70 -42.83 -4.40 -17.84
N HIS A 71 -41.85 -5.17 -18.32
CA HIS A 71 -41.35 -6.34 -17.63
C HIS A 71 -40.13 -5.98 -16.79
N THR A 72 -39.97 -6.72 -15.70
CA THR A 72 -38.87 -6.54 -14.76
C THR A 72 -38.08 -7.84 -14.73
N GLN A 73 -36.78 -7.76 -15.05
CA GLN A 73 -35.87 -8.89 -15.07
C GLN A 73 -34.77 -8.72 -14.02
N PRO A 74 -34.48 -9.74 -13.19
CA PRO A 74 -33.30 -9.74 -12.34
C PRO A 74 -32.03 -9.83 -13.19
N GLU A 75 -31.08 -8.92 -12.96
CA GLU A 75 -29.78 -8.89 -13.63
C GLU A 75 -28.67 -8.78 -12.57
N TYR A 76 -27.64 -9.60 -12.67
CA TYR A 76 -26.45 -9.44 -11.82
C TYR A 76 -25.52 -8.40 -12.44
N ARG A 77 -25.22 -7.33 -11.70
CA ARG A 77 -24.22 -6.33 -12.08
C ARG A 77 -23.07 -6.31 -11.10
N THR A 78 -21.84 -6.18 -11.59
CA THR A 78 -20.66 -6.00 -10.75
C THR A 78 -20.64 -4.59 -10.18
N VAL A 79 -20.52 -4.47 -8.87
CA VAL A 79 -20.35 -3.21 -8.14
C VAL A 79 -18.99 -3.23 -7.44
N TYR A 80 -18.19 -2.22 -7.70
CA TYR A 80 -16.87 -2.05 -7.09
C TYR A 80 -16.99 -1.22 -5.81
N LYS A 81 -16.29 -1.64 -4.76
CA LYS A 81 -16.21 -0.94 -3.48
C LYS A 81 -14.76 -0.89 -3.01
N THR A 82 -14.40 0.19 -2.31
CA THR A 82 -13.09 0.36 -1.68
C THR A 82 -13.08 -0.26 -0.30
N PHE A 83 -12.03 -1.01 0.00
CA PHE A 83 -11.74 -1.59 1.31
C PHE A 83 -10.34 -1.16 1.73
N TYR A 84 -10.05 -1.27 3.01
CA TYR A 84 -8.74 -0.98 3.55
C TYR A 84 -8.10 -2.27 4.05
N ARG A 85 -6.80 -2.39 3.82
CA ARG A 85 -5.97 -3.45 4.39
C ARG A 85 -4.81 -2.80 5.13
N THR A 86 -4.43 -3.41 6.24
CA THR A 86 -3.19 -3.04 6.93
C THR A 86 -2.01 -3.59 6.14
N VAL A 87 -1.10 -2.70 5.75
CA VAL A 87 0.23 -3.05 5.23
C VAL A 87 1.30 -2.48 6.15
N TYR A 88 2.49 -3.05 6.13
CA TYR A 88 3.61 -2.53 6.92
C TYR A 88 4.55 -1.73 6.01
N LYS A 89 4.75 -0.45 6.32
CA LYS A 89 5.64 0.45 5.58
C LYS A 89 6.85 0.81 6.43
N CYS A 90 8.02 0.81 5.79
CA CYS A 90 9.29 1.20 6.36
C CYS A 90 9.32 2.73 6.48
N THR A 91 9.25 3.27 7.69
CA THR A 91 9.44 4.70 7.96
C THR A 91 10.86 4.92 8.47
N ASN A 92 11.61 5.78 7.77
CA ASN A 92 12.96 6.20 8.17
C ASN A 92 12.88 7.24 9.30
N THR A 93 12.18 6.93 10.40
CA THR A 93 12.24 7.73 11.61
C THR A 93 13.52 7.37 12.35
N PRO A 94 14.37 8.35 12.74
CA PRO A 94 15.41 8.06 13.72
C PRO A 94 14.71 7.51 14.97
N ALA A 95 15.24 6.44 15.55
CA ALA A 95 14.75 5.92 16.81
C ALA A 95 14.69 7.10 17.79
N VAL A 96 13.47 7.55 18.13
CA VAL A 96 13.29 8.58 19.14
C VAL A 96 13.74 7.92 20.43
N THR A 97 14.98 8.20 20.84
CA THR A 97 15.46 7.91 22.19
C THR A 97 14.63 8.78 23.11
N THR A 98 13.46 8.29 23.51
CA THR A 98 12.74 8.84 24.65
C THR A 98 13.61 8.57 25.87
N GLN A 99 14.53 9.49 26.16
CA GLN A 99 15.07 9.62 27.50
C GLN A 99 13.92 10.17 28.36
N PRO A 100 13.40 9.43 29.36
CA PRO A 100 12.66 10.08 30.42
C PRO A 100 13.67 10.95 31.18
N GLY A 101 13.59 12.26 30.96
CA GLY A 101 14.36 13.25 31.69
C GLY A 101 13.91 13.32 33.15
N HIS A 102 14.93 13.43 34.01
CA HIS A 102 15.01 14.07 35.34
C HIS A 102 13.81 14.09 36.27
#